data_AF-A0A1V2RJF2-F1
#
_entry.id   AF-A0A1V2RJF2-F1
#
_cell.length_a   1.000
_cell.length_b   1.000
_cell.length_c   1.000
_cell.angle_alpha   90.00
_cell.angle_beta   90.00
_cell.angle_gamma   90.00
#
_symmetry.space_group_name_H-M   'P 1'
#
loop_
_entity.id
_entity.type
_entity.pdbx_description
1 polymer ?
#
loop_
_entity_poly.entity_id
_entity_poly.type
_entity_poly.pdbx_seq_one_letter_code
_entity_poly.pdbx_strand_id
1 'polypeptide(L)' 'MSTESERVYPVPPLDGDDDPRFTVGLLFDVCRVIERHGYPPVISGGDLVELQMSLFRFLYRPTPGGTEI' A
#
# COMPACT_ATOMS: atom_id res chain seq x y z
N MET A 1 -15.69 13.41 -24.97
CA MET A 1 -14.27 12.97 -24.92
C MET A 1 -13.96 12.71 -23.47
N SER A 2 -14.03 11.43 -23.07
CA SER A 2 -13.72 11.03 -21.71
C SER A 2 -12.22 11.22 -21.49
N THR A 3 -11.83 12.07 -20.55
CA THR A 3 -10.49 11.98 -19.96
C THR A 3 -10.49 10.69 -19.17
N GLU A 4 -10.10 9.57 -19.78
CA GLU A 4 -9.64 8.42 -19.01
C GLU A 4 -8.50 8.93 -18.13
N SER A 5 -8.79 9.12 -16.85
CA SER A 5 -7.81 9.54 -15.87
C SER A 5 -6.70 8.49 -15.90
N GLU A 6 -5.55 8.85 -16.43
CA GLU A 6 -4.38 7.97 -16.44
C GLU A 6 -4.13 7.51 -15.00
N ARG A 7 -4.20 6.20 -14.75
CA ARG A 7 -4.03 5.66 -13.40
C ARG A 7 -2.59 5.89 -12.97
N VAL A 8 -2.40 6.67 -11.90
CA VAL A 8 -1.08 7.01 -11.34
C VAL A 8 -0.45 5.82 -10.60
N TYR A 9 -1.28 4.91 -10.08
CA TYR A 9 -0.84 3.71 -9.38
C TYR A 9 -1.06 2.45 -10.24
N PRO A 10 -0.21 1.42 -10.07
CA PRO A 10 0.90 1.36 -9.12
C PRO A 10 2.16 2.14 -9.58
N VAL A 11 2.96 2.64 -8.63
CA VAL A 11 4.24 3.35 -8.88
C VAL A 11 5.44 2.43 -8.71
N PRO A 12 6.59 2.70 -9.35
CA PRO A 12 7.84 2.03 -9.01
C PRO A 12 8.29 2.43 -7.58
N PRO A 13 8.84 1.50 -6.79
CA PRO A 13 9.46 1.86 -5.52
C PRO A 13 10.75 2.65 -5.76
N LEU A 14 11.11 3.53 -4.81
CA LEU A 14 12.33 4.35 -4.88
C LEU A 14 13.60 3.53 -4.61
N ASP A 15 13.52 2.51 -3.77
CA ASP A 15 14.66 1.69 -3.35
C ASP A 15 14.25 0.24 -3.13
N GLY A 16 14.00 -0.50 -4.22
CA GLY A 16 13.63 -1.91 -4.17
C GLY A 16 12.40 -2.18 -3.29
N ASP A 17 12.49 -3.16 -2.39
CA ASP A 17 11.41 -3.48 -1.45
C ASP A 17 11.39 -2.56 -0.20
N ASP A 18 12.41 -1.69 -0.03
CA ASP A 18 12.62 -0.82 1.12
C ASP A 18 12.31 0.66 0.81
N ASP A 19 11.21 0.93 0.09
CA ASP A 19 10.79 2.30 -0.18
C ASP A 19 10.46 3.06 1.13
N PRO A 20 11.19 4.15 1.46
CA PRO A 20 11.05 4.85 2.74
C PRO A 20 9.69 5.55 2.91
N ARG A 21 8.89 5.64 1.84
CA ARG A 21 7.52 6.16 1.89
C ARG A 21 6.55 5.13 2.49
N PHE A 22 6.85 3.83 2.37
CA PHE A 22 6.01 2.76 2.93
C PHE A 22 6.39 2.48 4.38
N THR A 23 5.77 3.22 5.29
CA THR A 23 6.08 3.12 6.72
C THR A 23 4.96 2.44 7.51
N VAL A 24 5.30 1.92 8.68
CA VAL A 24 4.31 1.50 9.69
C VAL A 24 3.38 2.65 10.08
N GLY A 25 3.88 3.90 10.07
CA GLY A 25 3.06 5.10 10.30
C GLY A 25 1.95 5.27 9.26
N LEU A 26 2.29 5.13 7.96
CA LEU A 26 1.31 5.17 6.87
C LEU A 26 0.22 4.09 7.04
N LEU A 27 0.62 2.88 7.42
CA LEU A 27 -0.32 1.79 7.69
C LEU A 27 -1.31 2.15 8.81
N PHE A 28 -0.83 2.70 9.92
CA PHE A 28 -1.70 3.14 11.02
C PHE A 28 -2.60 4.31 10.64
N ASP A 29 -2.14 5.23 9.80
CA ASP A 29 -2.97 6.31 9.30
C ASP A 29 -4.13 5.76 8.45
N VAL A 30 -3.88 4.73 7.63
CA VAL A 30 -4.95 4.04 6.87
C VAL A 30 -5.92 3.34 7.81
N CYS A 31 -5.44 2.64 8.86
CA CYS A 31 -6.31 2.03 9.88
C CYS A 31 -7.25 3.07 10.51
N ARG A 32 -6.71 4.25 10.86
CA ARG A 32 -7.50 5.35 11.44
C ARG A 32 -8.54 5.89 10.47
N VAL A 33 -8.22 5.96 9.17
CA VAL A 33 -9.19 6.36 8.14
C VAL A 33 -10.32 5.34 8.06
N ILE A 34 -10.02 4.05 8.00
CA ILE A 34 -11.00 2.96 7.97
C ILE A 34 -11.95 3.07 9.17
N GLU A 35 -11.40 3.18 10.38
CA GLU A 35 -12.19 3.34 11.62
C GLU A 35 -13.05 4.61 11.60
N ARG A 36 -12.48 5.75 11.15
CA ARG A 36 -13.21 7.03 11.04
C ARG A 36 -14.41 6.96 10.08
N HIS A 37 -14.37 6.09 9.09
CA HIS A 37 -15.48 5.86 8.17
C HIS A 37 -16.52 4.85 8.69
N GLY A 38 -16.40 4.40 9.95
CA GLY A 38 -17.38 3.55 10.62
C GLY A 38 -17.14 2.06 10.46
N TYR A 39 -16.00 1.65 9.89
CA TYR A 39 -15.59 0.26 9.87
C TYR A 39 -15.01 -0.15 11.23
N PRO A 40 -15.03 -1.46 11.57
CA PRO A 40 -14.42 -1.95 12.81
C PRO A 40 -12.92 -1.60 12.90
N PRO A 41 -12.39 -1.37 14.12
CA PRO A 41 -10.97 -1.13 14.30
C PRO A 41 -10.14 -2.36 13.94
N VAL A 42 -9.01 -2.14 13.27
CA VAL A 42 -8.03 -3.18 12.90
C VAL A 42 -7.20 -3.53 14.14
N ILE A 43 -7.71 -4.45 14.96
CA ILE A 43 -7.09 -4.84 16.24
C ILE A 43 -6.29 -6.14 16.17
N SER A 44 -6.53 -6.97 15.16
CA SER A 44 -5.84 -8.25 15.01
C SER A 44 -4.57 -8.10 14.18
N GLY A 45 -3.53 -8.86 14.53
CA GLY A 45 -2.29 -8.88 13.75
C GLY A 45 -2.51 -9.43 12.33
N GLY A 46 -3.46 -10.36 12.16
CA GLY A 46 -3.80 -10.91 10.84
C GLY A 46 -4.40 -9.86 9.90
N ASP A 47 -5.40 -9.10 10.39
CA ASP A 47 -6.02 -8.03 9.61
C ASP A 47 -5.00 -6.92 9.28
N LEU A 48 -4.08 -6.63 10.21
CA LEU A 48 -3.03 -5.65 9.99
C LEU A 48 -2.05 -6.08 8.88
N VAL A 49 -1.65 -7.35 8.85
CA VAL A 49 -0.78 -7.90 7.80
C VAL A 49 -1.50 -7.93 6.45
N GLU A 50 -2.75 -8.37 6.41
CA GLU A 50 -3.54 -8.38 5.16
C GLU A 50 -3.73 -6.97 4.59
N LEU A 51 -3.99 -5.99 5.47
CA LEU A 51 -4.08 -4.58 5.08
C LEU A 51 -2.73 -4.06 4.57
N GLN A 52 -1.63 -4.38 5.26
CA GLN A 52 -0.29 -3.99 4.84
C GLN A 52 0.03 -4.52 3.44
N MET A 53 -0.19 -5.82 3.20
CA MET A 53 0.07 -6.44 1.90
C MET A 53 -0.82 -5.87 0.80
N SER A 54 -2.10 -5.61 1.11
CA SER A 54 -3.05 -5.00 0.17
C SER A 54 -2.65 -3.57 -0.19
N LEU A 55 -2.27 -2.76 0.79
CA LEU A 55 -1.78 -1.40 0.57
C LEU A 55 -0.48 -1.39 -0.23
N PHE A 56 0.46 -2.29 0.08
CA PHE A 56 1.70 -2.43 -0.66
C PHE A 56 1.44 -2.78 -2.14
N ARG A 57 0.57 -3.76 -2.40
CA ARG A 57 0.18 -4.18 -3.77
C ARG A 57 -0.57 -3.10 -4.54
N PHE A 58 -1.32 -2.26 -3.85
CA PHE A 58 -1.98 -1.11 -4.47
C PHE A 58 -0.97 -0.03 -4.86
N LEU A 59 -0.01 0.26 -3.97
CA LEU A 59 0.97 1.32 -4.17
C LEU A 59 2.04 0.95 -5.20
N TYR A 60 2.54 -0.28 -5.17
CA TYR A 60 3.73 -0.67 -5.91
C TYR A 60 3.46 -1.67 -7.01
N ARG A 61 4.16 -1.49 -8.13
CA ARG A 61 4.21 -2.48 -9.20
C ARG A 61 5.34 -3.44 -8.83
N PRO A 62 5.15 -4.77 -8.92
CA PRO A 62 6.27 -5.68 -8.85
C PRO A 62 7.26 -5.27 -9.95
N THR A 63 8.45 -4.82 -9.57
CA THR A 63 9.50 -4.52 -10.53
C THR A 63 9.90 -5.85 -11.16
N PRO A 64 9.66 -6.09 -12.46
CA PRO A 64 10.19 -7.28 -13.11
C PRO A 64 11.70 -7.05 -13.27
N GLY A 65 12.51 -7.52 -12.30
CA GLY A 65 13.97 -7.39 -12.38
C GLY A 65 14.72 -7.21 -11.06
N GLY A 66 14.12 -7.47 -9.90
CA GLY A 66 14.88 -7.57 -8.64
C GLY A 66 15.71 -8.85 -8.59
N THR A 67 16.88 -8.81 -9.23
CA THR A 67 18.06 -9.69 -9.12
C THR A 67 17.82 -11.18 -8.80
N GLU A 68 17.88 -12.01 -9.85
CA GLU A 68 18.45 -13.36 -9.73
C GLU A 68 19.94 -13.23 -9.33
N ILE A 69 20.28 -13.65 -8.11
CA ILE A 69 21.62 -14.14 -7.74
C ILE A 69 21.49 -15.44 -6.95
#